data_AF-A0A959TD88-F1
#
_entry.id   AF-A0A959TD88-F1
#
_cell.length_a   1.000
_cell.length_b   1.000
_cell.length_c   1.000
_cell.angle_alpha   90.00
_cell.angle_beta   90.00
_cell.angle_gamma   90.00
#
_symmetry.space_group_name_H-M   'P 1'
#
loop_
_entity.id
_entity.type
_entity.pdbx_description
1 polymer ?
#
loop_
_entity_poly.entity_id
_entity_poly.type
_entity_poly.pdbx_seq_one_letter_code
_entity_poly.pdbx_strand_id
1 'polypeptide(L)'
;MNLPLLFARRYLLAKRKQNAVNVITGISIVVMLVVTAAMVVVLSTMNGIGELVESIYSPFDQDITITPAQGKTFAKDSLDLARIKAMPGVQESSWTIEENVLLRSGEQQAV
;
A
#
# COMPACT_ATOMS: atom_id res chain seq x y z
N MET A 1 -11.94 2.11 -44.83
CA MET A 1 -13.10 1.44 -44.17
C MET A 1 -12.59 0.21 -43.44
N ASN A 2 -12.79 0.09 -42.13
CA ASN A 2 -12.40 -1.12 -41.37
C ASN A 2 -13.39 -2.26 -41.63
N LEU A 3 -13.28 -2.86 -42.81
CA LEU A 3 -14.01 -4.05 -43.24
C LEU A 3 -13.97 -5.18 -42.19
N PRO A 4 -12.82 -5.50 -41.54
CA PRO A 4 -12.77 -6.56 -40.53
C PRO A 4 -13.68 -6.30 -39.33
N LEU A 5 -13.74 -5.05 -38.85
CA LEU A 5 -14.56 -4.67 -37.69
C LEU A 5 -16.06 -4.70 -38.02
N LEU A 6 -16.44 -4.32 -39.24
CA LEU A 6 -17.80 -4.44 -39.75
C LEU A 6 -18.27 -5.91 -39.80
N PHE A 7 -17.40 -6.81 -40.28
CA PHE A 7 -17.71 -8.25 -40.29
C PHE A 7 -17.75 -8.83 -38.88
N ALA A 8 -16.80 -8.50 -38.01
CA ALA A 8 -16.76 -8.97 -36.63
C ALA A 8 -18.03 -8.58 -35.84
N ARG A 9 -18.43 -7.30 -35.90
CA ARG A 9 -19.65 -6.80 -35.24
C ARG A 9 -20.91 -7.47 -35.78
N ARG A 10 -20.98 -7.67 -37.10
CA ARG A 10 -22.10 -8.37 -37.75
C ARG A 10 -22.21 -9.82 -37.27
N TYR A 11 -21.10 -10.52 -37.09
CA TYR A 11 -21.10 -11.90 -36.61
C TYR A 11 -21.39 -12.02 -35.11
N LEU A 12 -20.93 -11.07 -34.30
CA LEU A 12 -21.14 -11.05 -32.85
C LEU A 12 -22.59 -10.77 -32.45
N LEU A 13 -23.35 -10.03 -33.27
CA LEU A 13 -24.73 -9.62 -32.99
C LEU A 13 -25.78 -10.36 -33.86
N ALA A 14 -25.37 -11.19 -34.82
CA ALA A 14 -26.31 -11.86 -35.72
C ALA A 14 -27.05 -13.01 -35.02
N LYS A 15 -28.38 -12.90 -34.93
CA LYS A 15 -29.26 -14.01 -34.55
C LYS A 15 -29.24 -15.06 -35.66
N ARG A 16 -28.56 -16.19 -35.47
CA ARG A 16 -28.52 -17.33 -36.42
C ARG A 16 -29.33 -18.52 -35.91
N LYS A 17 -29.88 -19.30 -36.84
CA LYS A 17 -30.69 -20.50 -36.60
C LYS A 17 -29.98 -21.58 -35.76
N GLN A 18 -28.64 -21.60 -35.75
CA GLN A 18 -27.82 -22.41 -34.85
C GLN A 18 -27.49 -21.64 -33.57
N ASN A 19 -28.45 -21.60 -32.64
CA ASN A 19 -28.34 -20.86 -31.37
C ASN A 19 -27.17 -21.31 -30.48
N ALA A 20 -26.67 -22.55 -30.61
CA ALA A 20 -25.58 -23.09 -29.80
C ALA A 20 -24.30 -22.25 -29.88
N VAL A 21 -23.93 -21.77 -31.08
CA VAL A 21 -22.72 -20.97 -31.27
C VAL A 21 -22.83 -19.62 -30.55
N ASN A 22 -23.98 -18.96 -30.66
CA ASN A 22 -24.21 -17.67 -30.00
C ASN A 22 -24.22 -17.79 -28.46
N VAL A 23 -24.70 -18.92 -27.94
CA VAL A 23 -24.65 -19.23 -26.49
C VAL A 23 -23.20 -19.41 -26.04
N ILE A 24 -22.40 -20.19 -26.76
CA ILE A 24 -20.97 -20.39 -26.42
C ILE A 24 -20.23 -19.05 -26.44
N THR A 25 -20.41 -18.24 -27.49
CA THR A 25 -19.78 -16.92 -27.58
C THR A 25 -20.21 -16.00 -26.44
N GLY A 26 -21.49 -16.00 -26.06
CA GLY A 26 -21.99 -15.24 -24.91
C GLY A 26 -21.34 -15.67 -23.60
N ILE A 27 -21.26 -16.97 -23.34
CA ILE A 27 -20.60 -17.52 -22.14
C ILE A 27 -19.12 -17.13 -22.12
N SER A 28 -18.41 -17.25 -23.24
CA SER A 28 -16.99 -16.87 -23.32
C SER A 28 -16.76 -15.39 -23.00
N ILE A 29 -17.62 -14.50 -23.50
CA ILE A 29 -17.53 -13.06 -23.20
C ILE A 29 -17.77 -12.79 -21.72
N VAL A 30 -18.81 -13.40 -21.13
CA VAL A 30 -19.12 -13.23 -19.70
C VAL A 30 -17.97 -13.74 -18.83
N VAL A 31 -17.41 -14.91 -19.14
CA VAL A 31 -16.27 -15.47 -18.39
C VAL A 31 -15.07 -14.53 -18.47
N MET A 32 -14.70 -14.05 -19.66
CA MET A 32 -13.59 -13.11 -19.79
C MET A 32 -13.82 -11.81 -19.02
N LEU A 33 -15.05 -11.29 -19.02
CA LEU A 33 -15.41 -10.08 -18.28
C LEU A 33 -15.25 -10.30 -16.77
N VAL A 34 -15.77 -11.41 -16.25
CA VAL A 34 -15.65 -11.74 -14.82
C VAL A 34 -14.19 -11.96 -14.41
N VAL A 35 -13.40 -12.70 -15.19
CA VAL A 35 -11.99 -12.96 -14.89
C VAL A 35 -11.17 -11.68 -14.90
N THR A 36 -11.36 -10.82 -15.91
CA THR A 36 -10.64 -9.54 -15.99
C THR A 36 -11.04 -8.59 -14.87
N ALA A 37 -12.33 -8.47 -14.54
CA ALA A 37 -12.80 -7.68 -13.42
C ALA A 37 -12.23 -8.18 -12.08
N ALA A 38 -12.23 -9.50 -11.85
CA ALA A 38 -11.64 -10.09 -10.65
C ALA A 38 -10.14 -9.78 -10.53
N MET A 39 -9.39 -9.87 -11.63
CA MET A 39 -7.96 -9.52 -11.63
C MET A 39 -7.72 -8.05 -11.25
N VAL A 40 -8.54 -7.14 -11.79
CA VAL A 40 -8.45 -5.70 -11.46
C VAL A 40 -8.73 -5.47 -9.98
N VAL A 41 -9.75 -6.12 -9.41
CA VAL A 41 -10.08 -6.00 -7.98
C VAL A 41 -8.94 -6.51 -7.10
N VAL A 42 -8.35 -7.66 -7.44
CA VAL A 42 -7.22 -8.22 -6.69
C VAL A 42 -6.02 -7.27 -6.72
N LEU A 43 -5.64 -6.76 -7.90
CA LEU A 43 -4.52 -5.82 -8.03
C LEU A 43 -4.79 -4.52 -7.27
N SER A 44 -6.00 -3.99 -7.35
CA SER A 44 -6.40 -2.79 -6.59
C SER A 44 -6.30 -3.02 -5.09
N THR A 45 -6.69 -4.20 -4.61
CA THR A 45 -6.65 -4.54 -3.19
C THR A 45 -5.22 -4.72 -2.70
N MET A 46 -4.36 -5.40 -3.49
CA MET A 46 -2.94 -5.53 -3.17
C MET A 46 -2.23 -4.19 -3.10
N ASN A 47 -2.47 -3.30 -4.07
CA ASN A 47 -1.89 -1.96 -4.06
C ASN A 47 -2.35 -1.16 -2.84
N GLY A 48 -3.66 -1.17 -2.54
CA GLY A 48 -4.20 -0.44 -1.39
C GLY A 48 -3.75 -0.98 -0.03
N ILE A 49 -3.60 -2.30 0.13
CA ILE A 49 -3.07 -2.89 1.37
C ILE A 49 -1.60 -2.49 1.56
N GLY A 50 -0.80 -2.46 0.49
CA GLY A 50 0.60 -2.01 0.57
C GLY A 50 0.71 -0.59 1.12
N GLU A 51 -0.04 0.34 0.52
CA GLU A 51 -0.07 1.74 0.98
C GLU A 51 -0.60 1.87 2.41
N LEU A 52 -1.63 1.09 2.79
CA LEU A 52 -2.16 1.11 4.15
C LEU A 52 -1.11 0.65 5.17
N VAL A 53 -0.44 -0.47 4.89
CA VAL A 53 0.62 -1.00 5.74
C VAL A 53 1.75 0.02 5.86
N GLU A 54 2.22 0.57 4.75
CA GLU A 54 3.24 1.62 4.75
C GLU A 54 2.80 2.84 5.57
N SER A 55 1.56 3.30 5.44
CA SER A 55 1.04 4.44 6.20
C SER A 55 0.93 4.19 7.71
N ILE A 56 0.75 2.94 8.12
CA ILE A 56 0.68 2.56 9.54
C ILE A 56 2.08 2.48 10.14
N TYR A 57 3.07 1.99 9.39
CA TYR A 57 4.43 1.76 9.90
C TYR A 57 5.39 2.92 9.67
N SER A 58 5.25 3.69 8.57
CA SER A 58 6.10 4.83 8.22
C SER A 58 6.20 5.91 9.30
N PRO A 59 5.14 6.26 10.09
CA PRO A 59 5.28 7.22 11.17
C PRO A 59 6.21 6.77 12.31
N PHE A 60 6.46 5.47 12.42
CA PHE A 60 7.33 4.89 13.45
C PHE A 60 8.75 4.62 12.93
N ASP A 61 8.93 4.53 11.61
CA ASP A 61 10.23 4.37 10.97
C ASP A 61 10.81 5.74 10.64
N GLN A 62 11.74 6.20 11.47
CA GLN A 62 12.51 7.41 11.19
C GLN A 62 13.60 7.12 10.16
N ASP A 63 13.73 7.96 9.13
CA ASP A 63 14.76 7.77 8.08
C ASP A 63 16.18 7.74 8.65
N ILE A 64 16.44 8.51 9.71
CA ILE A 64 17.74 8.61 10.37
C ILE A 64 17.52 8.66 11.89
N THR A 65 18.09 7.68 12.60
CA THR A 65 18.13 7.64 14.07
C THR A 65 19.51 8.02 14.57
N ILE A 66 19.58 8.97 15.51
CA ILE A 66 20.82 9.31 16.22
C ILE A 66 20.78 8.66 17.60
N THR A 67 21.70 7.72 17.85
CA THR A 67 21.83 7.01 19.12
C THR A 67 23.18 7.29 19.79
N PRO A 68 23.26 7.23 21.12
CA PRO A 68 24.53 7.39 21.82
C PRO A 68 25.45 6.19 21.53
N ALA A 69 26.71 6.45 21.19
CA ALA A 69 27.71 5.39 20.99
C ALA A 69 28.08 4.66 22.31
N GLN A 70 27.96 5.35 23.44
CA GLN A 70 28.18 4.80 24.77
C GLN A 70 27.17 5.36 25.77
N GLY A 71 26.68 4.53 26.69
CA GLY A 71 25.65 4.89 27.66
C GLY A 71 24.23 4.77 27.10
N LYS A 72 23.25 5.13 27.93
CA LYS A 72 21.82 5.03 27.57
C LYS A 72 21.26 6.31 26.91
N THR A 73 21.84 7.47 27.23
CA THR A 73 21.37 8.78 26.76
C THR A 73 22.55 9.66 26.40
N PHE A 74 22.30 10.73 25.64
CA PHE A 74 23.27 11.78 25.34
C PHE A 74 22.69 13.15 25.70
N ALA A 75 23.56 14.12 25.97
CA ALA A 75 23.15 15.48 26.29
C ALA A 75 22.58 16.17 25.05
N LYS A 76 21.52 16.97 25.21
CA LYS A 76 20.95 17.72 24.08
C LYS A 76 21.97 18.67 23.44
N ASP A 77 22.87 19.22 24.24
CA ASP A 77 23.90 20.16 23.81
C ASP A 77 25.05 19.51 23.03
N SER A 78 25.15 18.17 23.03
CA SER A 78 26.17 17.47 22.24
C SER A 78 25.83 17.43 20.75
N LEU A 79 24.61 17.83 20.38
CA LEU A 79 24.12 17.82 19.01
C LEU A 79 23.58 19.21 18.62
N ASP A 80 24.17 19.81 17.59
CA ASP A 80 23.69 21.07 17.03
C ASP A 80 22.48 20.81 16.11
N LEU A 81 21.30 20.69 16.74
CA LEU A 81 20.04 20.48 16.04
C LEU A 81 19.67 21.65 15.12
N ALA A 82 20.08 22.87 15.44
CA ALA A 82 19.76 24.03 14.61
C ALA A 82 20.46 23.91 13.25
N ARG A 83 21.73 23.48 13.26
CA ARG A 83 22.46 23.20 12.03
C ARG A 83 21.87 22.03 11.24
N ILE A 84 21.45 20.96 11.92
CA ILE A 84 20.83 19.79 11.25
C ILE A 84 19.51 20.18 10.58
N LYS A 85 18.64 20.91 11.29
CA LYS A 85 17.37 21.40 10.72
C LYS A 85 17.55 22.38 9.57
N ALA A 86 18.69 23.07 9.50
CA ALA A 86 19.01 23.97 8.39
C ALA A 86 19.53 23.23 7.14
N MET A 87 19.82 21.92 7.21
CA MET A 87 20.29 21.15 6.06
C MET A 87 19.15 20.86 5.08
N PRO A 88 19.39 21.00 3.76
CA PRO A 88 18.38 20.65 2.76
C PRO A 88 18.11 19.14 2.81
N GLY A 89 16.84 18.77 3.02
CA GLY A 89 16.38 17.39 3.13
C GLY A 89 15.86 16.99 4.51
N VAL A 90 16.19 17.75 5.56
CA VAL A 90 15.62 17.53 6.90
C VAL A 90 14.28 18.28 6.99
N GLN A 91 13.16 17.54 6.98
CA GLN A 91 11.83 18.15 7.12
C GLN A 91 11.48 18.39 8.60
N GLU A 92 11.62 17.36 9.42
CA GLU A 92 11.24 17.37 10.82
C GLU A 92 12.26 16.62 11.67
N SER A 93 12.25 16.89 12.99
CA SER A 93 13.06 16.14 13.94
C SER A 93 12.29 15.95 15.25
N SER A 94 12.30 14.75 15.80
CA SER A 94 11.74 14.47 17.12
C SER A 94 12.81 13.99 18.09
N TRP A 95 12.60 14.26 19.38
CA TRP A 95 13.40 13.66 20.45
C TRP A 95 12.62 12.51 21.05
N THR A 96 13.25 11.35 21.12
CA THR A 96 12.66 10.15 21.72
C THR A 96 13.55 9.66 22.86
N ILE A 97 12.93 9.22 23.96
CA ILE A 97 13.60 8.50 25.04
C ILE A 97 12.83 7.19 25.20
N GLU A 98 13.53 6.06 25.07
CA GLU A 98 12.98 4.72 25.23
C GLU A 98 13.64 4.04 26.43
N GLU A 99 12.81 3.58 27.37
CA GLU A 99 13.26 2.79 28.52
C GLU A 99 12.13 1.84 28.93
N ASN A 100 12.49 0.63 29.35
CA ASN A 100 11.51 -0.29 29.92
C ASN A 100 11.21 0.13 31.35
N VAL A 101 9.93 0.41 31.64
CA VAL A 101 9.50 0.87 32.96
C VAL A 101 8.44 -0.05 33.52
N LEU A 102 8.62 -0.49 34.76
CA LEU A 102 7.61 -1.27 35.46
C LEU A 102 6.59 -0.30 36.07
N LEU A 103 5.35 -0.36 35.59
CA LEU A 103 4.25 0.43 36.11
C LEU A 103 3.56 -0.34 37.25
N ARG A 104 3.49 0.28 38.43
CA ARG A 104 2.76 -0.26 39.60
C ARG A 104 1.60 0.66 39.96
N SER A 105 0.40 0.09 40.04
CA SER A 105 -0.79 0.75 40.60
C SER A 105 -1.38 -0.15 41.68
N GLY A 106 -1.22 0.23 42.94
CA GLY A 106 -1.57 -0.63 44.08
C GLY A 106 -0.76 -1.94 44.08
N GLU A 107 -1.46 -3.08 44.16
CA GLU A 107 -0.84 -4.42 44.10
C GLU A 107 -0.63 -4.94 42.68
N GLN A 108 -1.11 -4.23 41.66
CA GLN A 108 -0.97 -4.64 40.26
C GLN A 108 0.31 -4.06 39.66
N GLN A 109 1.07 -4.93 38.99
CA GLN A 109 2.31 -4.59 38.30
C GLN A 109 2.22 -5.07 36.85
N ALA A 110 2.57 -4.17 35.92
CA ALA A 110 2.77 -4.49 34.52
C ALA A 110 4.16 -3.99 34.10
N VAL A 111 4.87 -4.79 33.30
CA VAL A 111 6.16 -4.45 32.68
C VAL A 111 5.90 -3.80 31.33
#